data_AF-A0A9X5MQ98-F1
#
_entry.id   AF-A0A9X5MQ98-F1
#
_cell.length_a   1.000
_cell.length_b   1.000
_cell.length_c   1.000
_cell.angle_alpha   90.00
_cell.angle_beta   90.00
_cell.angle_gamma   90.00
#
_symmetry.space_group_name_H-M   'P 1'
#
loop_
_entity.id
_entity.type
_entity.pdbx_description
1 polymer ?
#
loop_
_entity_poly.entity_id
_entity_poly.type
_entity_poly.pdbx_seq_one_letter_code
_entity_poly.pdbx_strand_id
1 'polypeptide(L)'
;MAEPQFLFSEIPLSRAAFDRWLASSIPDPRKWPITAPEIQEETVRDALLPYFTASVDIQRCMLLHDKSMGVLRCALWIADQELRPVMMQLTALLATTAPFIASGKTGLAQLGENICGTLHLSKNTSSWTEHCTNFSIPLWAQTWISELGNQEEECDKSWIDSKLYNRMKRRYNHYLRNATPENRIPLKKNELYLSDGKHVVNYQGECVHGANPLTFRRIANDGMTSIYTDESGIWIDCFYTNEERRQLASELKNGDFEVWQKDYDTPFLLRIRNEVCFLAHNGPGRGFELQFLSVDGASFHQIMWCAYADKDHFYMLNGGNGSLTIVPEIDPTTVRPFDNLFFFAGNLVYSCGELLPEADADTFRSLGSDYYADKRHVWHYTTLKSGIDPATFEWLDEYNGLAKDANHVFMNETNFLEADVQTVTVVAGGLFLLWRDKNHIWYKDKMLEGADVSKNKPYPWRGTMYCQIGDQIWFAQKQLDGADAESFFVTGWEEAEDKYGAWYRDTRL
;
A
#
# COMPACT_ATOMS: atom_id res chain seq x y z
N MET A 1 25.88 -30.96 28.85
CA MET A 1 25.20 -30.98 27.55
C MET A 1 23.71 -30.93 27.86
N ALA A 2 23.00 -29.91 27.40
CA ALA A 2 21.55 -29.85 27.59
C ALA A 2 20.92 -31.06 26.89
N GLU A 3 19.92 -31.68 27.52
CA GLU A 3 19.22 -32.81 26.92
C GLU A 3 18.29 -32.31 25.80
N PRO A 4 18.31 -32.96 24.63
CA PRO A 4 17.47 -32.55 23.51
C PRO A 4 16.00 -32.60 23.90
N GLN A 5 15.22 -31.65 23.37
CA GLN A 5 13.78 -31.61 23.60
C GLN A 5 13.02 -32.08 22.37
N PHE A 6 11.88 -32.74 22.61
CA PHE A 6 11.04 -33.29 21.57
C PHE A 6 9.60 -32.79 21.68
N LEU A 7 8.98 -32.55 20.54
CA LEU A 7 7.53 -32.41 20.38
C LEU A 7 7.06 -33.56 19.49
N PHE A 8 6.00 -34.26 19.89
CA PHE A 8 5.32 -35.22 19.03
C PHE A 8 3.84 -34.90 18.99
N SER A 9 3.27 -34.84 17.78
CA SER A 9 1.86 -34.59 17.59
C SER A 9 1.26 -35.51 16.55
N GLU A 10 0.04 -35.99 16.84
CA GLU A 10 -0.81 -36.67 15.89
C GLU A 10 -2.22 -36.06 15.97
N ILE A 11 -2.65 -35.45 14.87
CA ILE A 11 -3.90 -34.67 14.79
C ILE A 11 -4.78 -35.24 13.68
N PRO A 12 -6.02 -35.66 13.98
CA PRO A 12 -6.94 -36.17 12.97
C PRO A 12 -7.44 -35.05 12.07
N LEU A 13 -6.88 -34.99 10.87
CA LEU A 13 -7.19 -34.00 9.84
C LEU A 13 -7.29 -34.71 8.49
N SER A 14 -8.44 -34.59 7.82
CA SER A 14 -8.54 -35.02 6.43
C SER A 14 -7.60 -34.19 5.55
N ARG A 15 -7.22 -34.70 4.37
CA ARG A 15 -6.32 -33.96 3.48
C ARG A 15 -6.87 -32.57 3.12
N ALA A 16 -8.18 -32.49 2.87
CA ALA A 16 -8.84 -31.22 2.58
C ALA A 16 -8.85 -30.27 3.79
N ALA A 17 -8.99 -30.79 5.02
CA ALA A 17 -8.94 -29.99 6.23
C ALA A 17 -7.52 -29.45 6.49
N PHE A 18 -6.49 -30.27 6.30
CA PHE A 18 -5.09 -29.87 6.37
C PHE A 18 -4.76 -28.76 5.35
N ASP A 19 -5.18 -28.92 4.09
CA ASP A 19 -4.94 -27.91 3.06
C ASP A 19 -5.64 -26.57 3.38
N ARG A 20 -6.84 -26.59 3.98
CA ARG A 20 -7.53 -25.38 4.45
C ARG A 20 -6.86 -24.75 5.66
N TRP A 21 -6.36 -25.55 6.60
CA TRP A 21 -5.61 -25.07 7.75
C TRP A 21 -4.34 -24.32 7.32
N LEU A 22 -3.58 -24.89 6.39
CA LEU A 22 -2.41 -24.22 5.80
C LEU A 22 -2.75 -22.85 5.19
N ALA A 23 -3.91 -22.72 4.56
CA ALA A 23 -4.35 -21.47 3.95
C ALA A 23 -4.97 -20.46 4.93
N SER A 24 -5.17 -20.83 6.20
CA SER A 24 -5.84 -19.98 7.19
C SER A 24 -4.93 -18.89 7.74
N SER A 25 -5.54 -17.77 8.15
CA SER A 25 -4.85 -16.69 8.86
C SER A 25 -4.50 -17.11 10.29
N ILE A 26 -3.42 -16.55 10.81
CA ILE A 26 -2.99 -16.80 12.17
C ILE A 26 -3.90 -16.03 13.13
N PRO A 27 -4.61 -16.70 14.07
CA PRO A 27 -5.43 -16.02 15.06
C PRO A 27 -4.57 -15.21 16.02
N ASP A 28 -5.15 -14.12 16.56
CA ASP A 28 -4.55 -13.30 17.62
C ASP A 28 -3.89 -14.17 18.71
N PRO A 29 -2.57 -14.00 18.99
CA PRO A 29 -1.85 -14.78 19.99
C PRO A 29 -2.49 -14.77 21.37
N ARG A 30 -3.25 -13.72 21.72
CA ARG A 30 -4.00 -13.63 22.99
C ARG A 30 -5.10 -14.69 23.14
N LYS A 31 -5.50 -15.34 22.04
CA LYS A 31 -6.51 -16.40 22.01
C LYS A 31 -5.91 -17.80 22.04
N TRP A 32 -4.58 -17.93 22.05
CA TRP A 32 -3.94 -19.23 22.06
C TRP A 32 -4.06 -19.90 23.44
N PRO A 33 -4.17 -21.23 23.48
CA PRO A 33 -4.22 -21.97 24.76
C PRO A 33 -2.87 -21.98 25.49
N ILE A 34 -1.81 -21.44 24.87
CA ILE A 34 -0.47 -21.35 25.41
C ILE A 34 0.17 -19.99 25.12
N THR A 35 1.04 -19.53 26.02
CA THR A 35 1.90 -18.37 25.78
C THR A 35 3.05 -18.75 24.86
N ALA A 36 3.19 -18.06 23.74
CA ALA A 36 4.27 -18.25 22.79
C ALA A 36 4.68 -16.90 22.16
N PRO A 37 5.92 -16.79 21.63
CA PRO A 37 6.34 -15.62 20.88
C PRO A 37 5.40 -15.29 19.72
N GLU A 38 5.27 -14.00 19.41
CA GLU A 38 4.48 -13.52 18.28
C GLU A 38 5.02 -14.08 16.96
N ILE A 39 4.12 -14.34 16.02
CA ILE A 39 4.42 -14.81 14.67
C ILE A 39 4.13 -13.65 13.72
N GLN A 40 5.11 -13.29 12.89
CA GLN A 40 5.02 -12.13 11.99
C GLN A 40 4.25 -12.45 10.70
N GLU A 41 4.20 -13.72 10.31
CA GLU A 41 3.56 -14.16 9.08
C GLU A 41 2.03 -14.14 9.18
N GLU A 42 1.37 -13.76 8.08
CA GLU A 42 -0.10 -13.67 8.05
C GLU A 42 -0.80 -15.05 7.97
N THR A 43 -0.15 -16.05 7.36
CA THR A 43 -0.74 -17.38 7.13
C THR A 43 0.02 -18.49 7.82
N VAL A 44 -0.70 -19.49 8.31
CA VAL A 44 -0.11 -20.68 8.99
C VAL A 44 0.95 -21.35 8.11
N ARG A 45 0.67 -21.51 6.82
CA ARG A 45 1.60 -22.13 5.87
C ARG A 45 2.93 -21.41 5.78
N ASP A 46 2.94 -20.07 5.83
CA ASP A 46 4.16 -19.30 5.70
C ASP A 46 4.94 -19.29 7.04
N ALA A 47 4.23 -19.24 8.18
CA ALA A 47 4.82 -19.39 9.52
C ALA A 47 5.49 -20.75 9.76
N LEU A 48 5.07 -21.81 9.06
CA LEU A 48 5.69 -23.13 9.17
C LEU A 48 7.01 -23.25 8.39
N LEU A 49 7.28 -22.39 7.40
CA LEU A 49 8.43 -22.55 6.51
C LEU A 49 9.79 -22.42 7.21
N PRO A 50 10.01 -21.46 8.14
CA PRO A 50 11.27 -21.34 8.86
C PRO A 50 11.68 -22.60 9.64
N TYR A 51 10.72 -23.42 10.06
CA TYR A 51 11.00 -24.65 10.80
C TYR A 51 11.76 -25.70 9.99
N PHE A 52 11.68 -25.61 8.66
CA PHE A 52 12.36 -26.52 7.74
C PHE A 52 13.68 -25.96 7.18
N THR A 53 14.01 -24.70 7.50
CA THR A 53 15.24 -24.04 7.04
C THR A 53 16.20 -23.69 8.17
N ALA A 54 15.82 -23.97 9.42
CA ALA A 54 16.68 -23.78 10.59
C ALA A 54 17.97 -24.62 10.47
N SER A 55 19.05 -24.14 11.12
CA SER A 55 20.33 -24.84 11.09
C SER A 55 20.18 -26.27 11.60
N VAL A 56 20.90 -27.16 10.92
CA VAL A 56 20.72 -28.58 11.14
C VAL A 56 21.25 -29.05 12.49
N ASP A 57 22.11 -28.28 13.14
CA ASP A 57 22.68 -28.63 14.43
C ASP A 57 21.81 -28.16 15.60
N ILE A 58 20.80 -27.31 15.34
CA ILE A 58 19.96 -26.71 16.37
C ILE A 58 18.51 -27.24 16.36
N GLN A 59 17.98 -27.62 15.19
CA GLN A 59 16.58 -28.01 15.05
C GLN A 59 16.34 -28.99 13.89
N ARG A 60 15.41 -29.93 14.08
CA ARG A 60 14.81 -30.77 13.03
C ARG A 60 13.29 -30.78 13.16
N CYS A 61 12.59 -30.57 12.05
CA CYS A 61 11.13 -30.60 12.02
C CYS A 61 10.62 -31.59 10.97
N MET A 62 9.68 -32.43 11.37
CA MET A 62 8.87 -33.25 10.49
C MET A 62 7.42 -32.77 10.53
N LEU A 63 6.80 -32.62 9.37
CA LEU A 63 5.38 -32.32 9.26
C LEU A 63 4.80 -33.02 8.03
N LEU A 64 4.09 -34.12 8.29
CA LEU A 64 3.60 -35.02 7.25
C LEU A 64 2.09 -35.25 7.38
N HIS A 65 1.40 -35.18 6.25
CA HIS A 65 0.01 -35.61 6.16
C HIS A 65 -0.07 -37.05 5.65
N ASP A 66 -0.53 -37.96 6.51
CA ASP A 66 -0.84 -39.32 6.12
C ASP A 66 -2.24 -39.37 5.48
N LYS A 67 -2.26 -39.45 4.15
CA LYS A 67 -3.51 -39.46 3.37
C LYS A 67 -4.36 -40.70 3.64
N SER A 68 -3.72 -41.83 3.96
CA SER A 68 -4.40 -43.11 4.16
C SER A 68 -5.13 -43.14 5.50
N MET A 69 -4.48 -42.61 6.55
CA MET A 69 -5.03 -42.56 7.90
C MET A 69 -5.81 -41.27 8.18
N GLY A 70 -5.66 -40.24 7.36
CA GLY A 70 -6.31 -38.95 7.58
C GLY A 70 -5.79 -38.25 8.84
N VAL A 71 -4.47 -38.31 9.07
CA VAL A 71 -3.81 -37.71 10.22
C VAL A 71 -2.65 -36.81 9.79
N LEU A 72 -2.48 -35.71 10.50
CA LEU A 72 -1.28 -34.87 10.46
C LEU A 72 -0.35 -35.35 11.57
N ARG A 73 0.88 -35.71 11.21
CA ARG A 73 1.95 -36.00 12.16
C ARG A 73 2.95 -34.86 12.15
N CYS A 74 3.30 -34.39 13.34
CA CYS A 74 4.34 -33.39 13.53
C CYS A 74 5.36 -33.91 14.54
N ALA A 75 6.64 -33.74 14.24
CA ALA A 75 7.70 -33.95 15.21
C ALA A 75 8.67 -32.77 15.16
N LEU A 76 9.14 -32.32 16.32
CA LEU A 76 10.19 -31.30 16.43
C LEU A 76 11.25 -31.82 17.39
N TRP A 77 12.50 -31.67 16.99
CA TRP A 77 13.67 -31.89 17.83
C TRP A 77 14.44 -30.58 17.90
N ILE A 78 14.84 -30.18 19.11
CA ILE A 78 15.71 -29.02 19.35
C ILE A 78 16.88 -29.43 20.23
N ALA A 79 18.04 -28.83 19.94
CA ALA A 79 19.30 -29.18 20.59
C ALA A 79 19.44 -28.66 22.03
N ASP A 80 18.77 -27.54 22.37
CA ASP A 80 18.90 -26.87 23.67
C ASP A 80 17.55 -26.33 24.19
N GLN A 81 17.40 -26.24 25.50
CA GLN A 81 16.26 -25.67 26.21
C GLN A 81 16.05 -24.17 25.92
N GLU A 82 17.11 -23.43 25.57
CA GLU A 82 16.97 -22.01 25.19
C GLU A 82 16.07 -21.83 23.94
N LEU A 83 15.90 -22.87 23.13
CA LEU A 83 14.98 -22.90 21.98
C LEU A 83 13.53 -23.25 22.36
N ARG A 84 13.20 -23.33 23.66
CA ARG A 84 11.83 -23.50 24.18
C ARG A 84 10.81 -22.57 23.52
N PRO A 85 11.08 -21.26 23.31
CA PRO A 85 10.12 -20.36 22.69
C PRO A 85 9.69 -20.83 21.28
N VAL A 86 10.61 -21.43 20.51
CA VAL A 86 10.33 -21.97 19.17
C VAL A 86 9.39 -23.17 19.24
N MET A 87 9.62 -24.07 20.20
CA MET A 87 8.73 -25.21 20.42
C MET A 87 7.32 -24.79 20.87
N MET A 88 7.22 -23.78 21.73
CA MET A 88 5.93 -23.21 22.14
C MET A 88 5.21 -22.55 20.96
N GLN A 89 5.93 -21.83 20.10
CA GLN A 89 5.37 -21.22 18.90
C GLN A 89 4.80 -22.27 17.93
N LEU A 90 5.51 -23.37 17.68
CA LEU A 90 4.98 -24.46 16.85
C LEU A 90 3.76 -25.13 17.48
N THR A 91 3.79 -25.35 18.79
CA THR A 91 2.65 -25.92 19.52
C THR A 91 1.42 -25.02 19.40
N ALA A 92 1.62 -23.69 19.37
CA ALA A 92 0.53 -22.74 19.23
C ALA A 92 -0.06 -22.76 17.82
N LEU A 93 0.79 -22.87 16.80
CA LEU A 93 0.36 -23.12 15.42
C LEU A 93 -0.46 -24.41 15.32
N LEU A 94 -0.02 -25.51 15.94
CA LEU A 94 -0.78 -26.77 15.96
C LEU A 94 -2.13 -26.61 16.67
N ALA A 95 -2.24 -25.75 17.69
CA ALA A 95 -3.51 -25.47 18.35
C ALA A 95 -4.57 -24.86 17.42
N THR A 96 -4.15 -24.13 16.39
CA THR A 96 -5.04 -23.54 15.38
C THR A 96 -5.67 -24.58 14.43
N THR A 97 -5.28 -25.85 14.53
CA THR A 97 -5.94 -26.95 13.80
C THR A 97 -7.33 -27.28 14.32
N ALA A 98 -7.68 -26.89 15.55
CA ALA A 98 -8.93 -27.26 16.23
C ALA A 98 -10.22 -26.99 15.40
N PRO A 99 -10.36 -25.86 14.68
CA PRO A 99 -11.53 -25.61 13.83
C PRO A 99 -11.63 -26.56 12.62
N PHE A 100 -10.55 -27.24 12.26
CA PHE A 100 -10.45 -28.11 11.08
C PHE A 100 -10.63 -29.59 11.41
N ILE A 101 -10.53 -29.96 12.70
CA ILE A 101 -10.78 -31.33 13.18
C ILE A 101 -12.26 -31.70 12.93
N ALA A 102 -12.54 -32.99 12.71
CA ALA A 102 -13.90 -33.51 12.55
C ALA A 102 -14.56 -33.76 13.92
N SER A 103 -15.89 -33.60 14.00
CA SER A 103 -16.63 -33.87 15.24
C SER A 103 -16.41 -35.31 15.74
N GLY A 104 -16.21 -35.47 17.05
CA GLY A 104 -15.95 -36.77 17.67
C GLY A 104 -14.52 -37.31 17.50
N LYS A 105 -13.62 -36.54 16.88
CA LYS A 105 -12.19 -36.86 16.80
C LYS A 105 -11.39 -35.98 17.76
N THR A 106 -10.31 -36.55 18.30
CA THR A 106 -9.39 -35.86 19.20
C THR A 106 -7.96 -36.01 18.71
N GLY A 107 -7.15 -34.97 18.88
CA GLY A 107 -5.73 -34.96 18.58
C GLY A 107 -4.93 -34.52 19.80
N LEU A 108 -3.63 -34.77 19.77
CA LEU A 108 -2.73 -34.38 20.84
C LEU A 108 -1.38 -33.92 20.31
N ALA A 109 -0.73 -33.02 21.07
CA ALA A 109 0.68 -32.71 20.93
C ALA A 109 1.34 -32.75 22.31
N GLN A 110 2.41 -33.52 22.44
CA GLN A 110 3.14 -33.73 23.69
C GLN A 110 4.55 -33.17 23.57
N LEU A 111 4.97 -32.42 24.59
CA LEU A 111 6.33 -31.92 24.73
C LEU A 111 7.09 -32.77 25.76
N GLY A 112 8.36 -33.06 25.47
CA GLY A 112 9.24 -33.96 26.21
C GLY A 112 9.84 -33.41 27.51
N GLU A 113 10.81 -34.14 28.05
CA GLU A 113 11.08 -34.27 29.49
C GLU A 113 11.39 -32.98 30.29
N ASN A 114 11.98 -31.93 29.70
CA ASN A 114 12.25 -30.68 30.44
C ASN A 114 11.15 -29.60 30.25
N ILE A 115 10.32 -29.73 29.23
CA ILE A 115 9.17 -28.85 28.95
C ILE A 115 7.93 -29.74 28.91
N CYS A 116 7.48 -30.16 30.07
CA CYS A 116 6.44 -31.15 30.19
C CYS A 116 5.06 -30.52 29.94
N GLY A 117 4.36 -30.94 28.90
CA GLY A 117 3.01 -30.47 28.65
C GLY A 117 2.28 -31.18 27.52
N THR A 118 0.96 -31.13 27.58
CA THR A 118 0.10 -31.75 26.56
C THR A 118 -0.94 -30.76 26.07
N LEU A 119 -0.94 -30.52 24.76
CA LEU A 119 -1.99 -29.83 24.02
C LEU A 119 -3.06 -30.86 23.62
N HIS A 120 -4.29 -30.64 24.06
CA HIS A 120 -5.45 -31.44 23.71
C HIS A 120 -6.30 -30.72 22.69
N LEU A 121 -6.66 -31.41 21.61
CA LEU A 121 -7.39 -30.84 20.48
C LEU A 121 -8.68 -31.62 20.20
N SER A 122 -9.77 -30.89 20.01
CA SER A 122 -11.01 -31.42 19.46
C SER A 122 -11.67 -30.35 18.58
N LYS A 123 -12.86 -30.64 18.02
CA LYS A 123 -13.56 -29.69 17.16
C LYS A 123 -13.73 -28.33 17.88
N ASN A 124 -13.15 -27.28 17.30
CA ASN A 124 -13.20 -25.89 17.78
C ASN A 124 -12.64 -25.67 19.21
N THR A 125 -11.98 -26.67 19.79
CA THR A 125 -11.47 -26.58 21.17
C THR A 125 -10.01 -26.99 21.19
N SER A 126 -9.16 -26.14 21.76
CA SER A 126 -7.77 -26.42 22.07
C SER A 126 -7.52 -26.06 23.53
N SER A 127 -6.84 -26.93 24.26
CA SER A 127 -6.56 -26.71 25.69
C SER A 127 -5.18 -27.24 26.05
N TRP A 128 -4.49 -26.52 26.93
CA TRP A 128 -3.15 -26.85 27.37
C TRP A 128 -3.17 -27.40 28.80
N THR A 129 -2.29 -28.37 29.06
CA THR A 129 -2.06 -28.91 30.40
C THR A 129 -0.56 -28.90 30.68
N GLU A 130 -0.17 -28.32 31.82
CA GLU A 130 1.25 -28.11 32.21
C GLU A 130 1.97 -29.37 32.72
N HIS A 131 1.44 -30.56 32.39
CA HIS A 131 2.00 -31.84 32.82
C HIS A 131 1.81 -32.88 31.70
N CYS A 132 2.85 -33.66 31.42
CA CYS A 132 2.81 -34.85 30.57
C CYS A 132 3.08 -36.06 31.48
N THR A 133 2.03 -36.79 31.85
CA THR A 133 2.13 -37.89 32.82
C THR A 133 2.80 -39.14 32.27
N ASN A 134 2.87 -39.31 30.95
CA ASN A 134 3.54 -40.43 30.26
C ASN A 134 3.98 -39.96 28.87
N PHE A 135 5.13 -39.29 28.77
CA PHE A 135 5.73 -38.97 27.48
C PHE A 135 6.21 -40.27 26.82
N SER A 136 5.71 -40.56 25.62
CA SER A 136 6.09 -41.77 24.89
C SER A 136 6.45 -41.39 23.46
N ILE A 137 7.52 -42.00 22.94
CA ILE A 137 7.94 -41.82 21.55
C ILE A 137 7.03 -42.69 20.67
N PRO A 138 6.18 -42.10 19.82
CA PRO A 138 5.30 -42.88 18.96
C PRO A 138 6.09 -43.79 18.02
N LEU A 139 5.54 -44.96 17.67
CA LEU A 139 6.22 -45.91 16.78
C LEU A 139 6.59 -45.28 15.43
N TRP A 140 5.73 -44.43 14.88
CA TRP A 140 6.00 -43.71 13.63
C TRP A 140 7.19 -42.72 13.75
N ALA A 141 7.46 -42.21 14.95
CA ALA A 141 8.52 -41.24 15.19
C ALA A 141 9.89 -41.90 15.35
N GLN A 142 9.93 -43.21 15.67
CA GLN A 142 11.20 -43.93 15.89
C GLN A 142 12.05 -43.97 14.62
N THR A 143 11.44 -44.18 13.45
CA THR A 143 12.13 -44.11 12.16
C THR A 143 12.72 -42.72 11.93
N TRP A 144 11.92 -41.67 12.13
CA TRP A 144 12.39 -40.29 12.00
C TRP A 144 13.57 -39.98 12.93
N ILE A 145 13.50 -40.38 14.20
CA ILE A 145 14.58 -40.19 15.18
C ILE A 145 15.86 -40.91 14.74
N SER A 146 15.75 -42.14 14.23
CA SER A 146 16.91 -42.91 13.76
C SER A 146 17.62 -42.27 12.56
N GLU A 147 16.91 -41.42 11.81
CA GLU A 147 17.43 -40.72 10.63
C GLU A 147 17.95 -39.30 10.93
N LEU A 148 17.79 -38.77 12.16
CA LEU A 148 18.22 -37.39 12.50
C LEU A 148 19.73 -37.14 12.27
N GLY A 149 20.55 -38.19 12.36
CA GLY A 149 21.99 -38.16 12.11
C GLY A 149 22.40 -38.34 10.65
N ASN A 150 21.44 -38.62 9.75
CA ASN A 150 21.72 -38.72 8.32
C ASN A 150 21.78 -37.30 7.71
N GLN A 151 22.86 -36.99 7.00
CA GLN A 151 23.08 -35.68 6.36
C GLN A 151 22.75 -35.68 4.86
N GLU A 152 22.13 -36.75 4.33
CA GLU A 152 21.72 -36.81 2.93
C GLU A 152 20.48 -35.93 2.65
N GLU A 153 20.56 -35.11 1.60
CA GLU A 153 19.55 -34.09 1.23
C GLU A 153 18.18 -34.67 0.81
N GLU A 154 18.11 -35.97 0.47
CA GLU A 154 16.85 -36.66 0.18
C GLU A 154 16.00 -36.90 1.44
N CYS A 155 16.58 -36.76 2.64
CA CYS A 155 15.90 -37.00 3.91
C CYS A 155 14.81 -35.94 4.19
N ASP A 156 15.04 -34.67 3.88
CA ASP A 156 14.03 -33.61 4.11
C ASP A 156 12.77 -33.79 3.25
N LYS A 157 12.90 -34.37 2.06
CA LYS A 157 11.76 -34.66 1.17
C LYS A 157 10.83 -35.72 1.79
N SER A 158 11.37 -36.63 2.59
CA SER A 158 10.57 -37.66 3.26
C SER A 158 9.87 -37.14 4.51
N TRP A 159 10.33 -36.02 5.09
CA TRP A 159 9.83 -35.45 6.36
C TRP A 159 8.85 -34.27 6.21
N ILE A 160 8.70 -33.72 5.01
CA ILE A 160 7.89 -32.51 4.78
C ILE A 160 6.78 -32.80 3.78
N ASP A 161 5.53 -32.38 4.08
CA ASP A 161 4.42 -32.50 3.14
C ASP A 161 4.78 -31.89 1.79
N SER A 162 4.48 -32.60 0.70
CA SER A 162 4.94 -32.21 -0.64
C SER A 162 4.51 -30.81 -1.08
N LYS A 163 3.36 -30.29 -0.61
CA LYS A 163 2.96 -28.89 -0.90
C LYS A 163 3.83 -27.88 -0.15
N LEU A 164 4.14 -28.18 1.12
CA LEU A 164 5.02 -27.35 1.94
C LEU A 164 6.46 -27.42 1.44
N TYR A 165 6.97 -28.62 1.13
CA TYR A 165 8.30 -28.82 0.55
C TYR A 165 8.48 -28.03 -0.75
N ASN A 166 7.54 -28.15 -1.69
CA ASN A 166 7.60 -27.40 -2.95
C ASN A 166 7.51 -25.89 -2.75
N ARG A 167 6.73 -25.42 -1.78
CA ARG A 167 6.63 -23.99 -1.47
C ARG A 167 7.90 -23.48 -0.79
N MET A 168 8.44 -24.21 0.19
CA MET A 168 9.71 -23.92 0.85
C MET A 168 10.83 -23.83 -0.19
N LYS A 169 10.91 -24.82 -1.11
CA LYS A 169 11.84 -24.78 -2.25
C LYS A 169 11.70 -23.53 -3.12
N ARG A 170 10.48 -23.06 -3.36
CA ARG A 170 10.23 -21.86 -4.17
C ARG A 170 10.48 -20.55 -3.42
N ARG A 171 10.18 -20.50 -2.12
CA ARG A 171 10.35 -19.31 -1.29
C ARG A 171 11.82 -18.99 -1.05
N TYR A 172 12.62 -20.02 -0.81
CA TYR A 172 14.06 -19.91 -0.54
C TYR A 172 14.92 -20.39 -1.72
N ASN A 173 14.35 -20.29 -2.93
CA ASN A 173 14.97 -20.66 -4.20
C ASN A 173 15.82 -21.95 -4.20
N HIS A 174 15.47 -22.94 -3.38
CA HIS A 174 16.28 -24.13 -3.15
C HIS A 174 16.41 -25.02 -4.40
N TYR A 175 15.48 -24.89 -5.36
CA TYR A 175 15.59 -25.54 -6.66
C TYR A 175 16.81 -25.06 -7.47
N LEU A 176 17.37 -23.88 -7.15
CA LEU A 176 18.56 -23.34 -7.80
C LEU A 176 19.83 -24.12 -7.44
N ARG A 177 19.82 -24.98 -6.42
CA ARG A 177 20.93 -25.92 -6.17
C ARG A 177 21.14 -26.91 -7.31
N ASN A 178 20.11 -27.14 -8.12
CA ASN A 178 20.20 -27.97 -9.32
C ASN A 178 20.80 -27.22 -10.52
N ALA A 179 21.03 -25.91 -10.41
CA ALA A 179 21.68 -25.15 -11.47
C ALA A 179 23.15 -25.52 -11.54
N THR A 180 23.71 -25.45 -12.75
CA THR A 180 25.15 -25.56 -12.98
C THR A 180 25.60 -24.40 -13.87
N PRO A 181 26.91 -24.13 -14.01
CA PRO A 181 27.41 -23.15 -14.96
C PRO A 181 26.95 -23.39 -16.40
N GLU A 182 26.76 -24.66 -16.79
CA GLU A 182 26.27 -25.09 -18.11
C GLU A 182 24.74 -25.06 -18.23
N ASN A 183 24.03 -25.20 -17.11
CA ASN A 183 22.58 -25.18 -17.04
C ASN A 183 22.11 -24.20 -15.95
N ARG A 184 22.26 -22.91 -16.25
CA ARG A 184 21.88 -21.82 -15.34
C ARG A 184 20.37 -21.72 -15.26
N ILE A 185 19.87 -21.49 -14.04
CA ILE A 185 18.43 -21.41 -13.78
C ILE A 185 18.08 -19.97 -13.41
N PRO A 186 17.09 -19.33 -14.08
CA PRO A 186 16.62 -18.00 -13.70
C PRO A 186 16.10 -17.95 -12.26
N LEU A 187 16.42 -16.87 -11.52
CA LEU A 187 15.95 -16.70 -10.14
C LEU A 187 14.43 -16.61 -10.06
N LYS A 188 13.79 -15.85 -10.95
CA LYS A 188 12.35 -15.92 -11.25
C LYS A 188 12.14 -15.66 -12.74
N LYS A 189 10.97 -16.03 -13.25
CA LYS A 189 10.56 -15.74 -14.63
C LYS A 189 10.53 -14.21 -14.79
N ASN A 190 11.39 -13.67 -15.65
CA ASN A 190 11.59 -12.23 -15.93
C ASN A 190 12.50 -11.44 -14.96
N GLU A 191 13.39 -12.12 -14.23
CA GLU A 191 14.50 -11.44 -13.52
C GLU A 191 15.75 -11.37 -14.41
N LEU A 192 16.55 -10.32 -14.21
CA LEU A 192 17.83 -10.12 -14.92
C LEU A 192 18.93 -11.11 -14.50
N TYR A 193 18.67 -11.85 -13.42
CA TYR A 193 19.63 -12.73 -12.78
C TYR A 193 19.24 -14.21 -12.85
N LEU A 194 20.27 -15.02 -12.95
CA LEU A 194 20.25 -16.48 -12.90
C LEU A 194 21.11 -16.97 -11.74
N SER A 195 20.99 -18.24 -11.41
CA SER A 195 21.93 -18.97 -10.58
C SER A 195 22.69 -19.99 -11.42
N ASP A 196 23.99 -20.12 -11.17
CA ASP A 196 24.85 -21.19 -11.69
C ASP A 196 25.00 -22.37 -10.71
N GLY A 197 24.24 -22.35 -9.61
CA GLY A 197 24.27 -23.33 -8.53
C GLY A 197 25.05 -22.87 -7.30
N LYS A 198 26.01 -21.96 -7.47
CA LYS A 198 26.84 -21.42 -6.37
C LYS A 198 26.74 -19.90 -6.23
N HIS A 199 26.50 -19.21 -7.34
CA HIS A 199 26.50 -17.76 -7.44
C HIS A 199 25.24 -17.25 -8.11
N VAL A 200 24.91 -16.00 -7.83
CA VAL A 200 24.01 -15.21 -8.67
C VAL A 200 24.82 -14.64 -9.83
N VAL A 201 24.33 -14.78 -11.06
CA VAL A 201 24.99 -14.30 -12.28
C VAL A 201 23.98 -13.58 -13.18
N ASN A 202 24.45 -12.64 -14.00
CA ASN A 202 23.61 -12.06 -15.06
C ASN A 202 23.52 -12.99 -16.29
N TYR A 203 22.80 -12.56 -17.34
CA TYR A 203 22.67 -13.31 -18.60
C TYR A 203 24.00 -13.55 -19.32
N GLN A 204 24.97 -12.65 -19.16
CA GLN A 204 26.33 -12.79 -19.68
C GLN A 204 27.19 -13.77 -18.86
N GLY A 205 26.74 -14.17 -17.66
CA GLY A 205 27.45 -15.07 -16.76
C GLY A 205 28.42 -14.39 -15.79
N GLU A 206 28.34 -13.07 -15.67
CA GLU A 206 29.13 -12.30 -14.73
C GLU A 206 28.50 -12.38 -13.32
N CYS A 207 29.35 -12.59 -12.32
CA CYS A 207 28.93 -12.85 -10.94
C CYS A 207 28.47 -11.58 -10.22
N VAL A 208 27.41 -11.70 -9.43
CA VAL A 208 27.01 -10.70 -8.42
C VAL A 208 27.73 -11.06 -7.13
N HIS A 209 28.83 -10.36 -6.86
CA HIS A 209 29.68 -10.66 -5.71
C HIS A 209 28.92 -10.53 -4.38
N GLY A 210 29.11 -11.52 -3.51
CA GLY A 210 28.52 -11.57 -2.17
C GLY A 210 27.06 -12.01 -2.10
N ALA A 211 26.36 -12.13 -3.24
CA ALA A 211 24.96 -12.50 -3.27
C ALA A 211 24.73 -14.00 -3.07
N ASN A 212 23.87 -14.36 -2.11
CA ASN A 212 23.43 -15.72 -1.91
C ASN A 212 22.28 -16.09 -2.87
N PRO A 213 22.49 -17.04 -3.81
CA PRO A 213 21.46 -17.39 -4.80
C PRO A 213 20.17 -17.94 -4.21
N LEU A 214 20.21 -18.49 -2.99
CA LEU A 214 19.02 -19.06 -2.34
C LEU A 214 18.09 -17.99 -1.77
N THR A 215 18.62 -16.85 -1.36
CA THR A 215 17.83 -15.77 -0.73
C THR A 215 17.71 -14.51 -1.59
N PHE A 216 18.54 -14.39 -2.63
CA PHE A 216 18.55 -13.24 -3.54
C PHE A 216 17.21 -13.07 -4.27
N ARG A 217 16.65 -11.86 -4.17
CA ARG A 217 15.36 -11.48 -4.75
C ARG A 217 15.28 -9.98 -4.99
N ARG A 218 14.45 -9.58 -5.94
CA ARG A 218 14.08 -8.18 -6.16
C ARG A 218 13.08 -7.71 -5.09
N ILE A 219 13.28 -6.51 -4.55
CA ILE A 219 12.42 -5.88 -3.54
C ILE A 219 11.77 -4.58 -4.01
N ALA A 220 12.29 -3.95 -5.06
CA ALA A 220 11.67 -2.79 -5.72
C ALA A 220 12.07 -2.72 -7.20
N ASN A 221 11.20 -2.13 -8.02
CA ASN A 221 11.41 -1.89 -9.44
C ASN A 221 10.49 -0.76 -9.92
N ASP A 222 11.05 0.29 -10.52
CA ASP A 222 10.32 1.42 -11.11
C ASP A 222 10.40 1.44 -12.66
N GLY A 223 10.76 0.30 -13.25
CA GLY A 223 11.05 0.13 -14.67
C GLY A 223 12.51 0.35 -15.03
N MET A 224 13.16 1.37 -14.48
CA MET A 224 14.54 1.79 -14.84
C MET A 224 15.57 1.47 -13.77
N THR A 225 15.13 1.33 -12.53
CA THR A 225 15.93 0.98 -11.37
C THR A 225 15.33 -0.24 -10.69
N SER A 226 16.17 -1.19 -10.31
CA SER A 226 15.79 -2.39 -9.57
C SER A 226 16.67 -2.54 -8.34
N ILE A 227 16.03 -2.79 -7.20
CA ILE A 227 16.71 -3.06 -5.92
C ILE A 227 16.54 -4.53 -5.58
N TYR A 228 17.65 -5.16 -5.21
CA TYR A 228 17.75 -6.56 -4.84
C TYR A 228 18.28 -6.73 -3.43
N THR A 229 17.87 -7.80 -2.76
CA THR A 229 18.42 -8.21 -1.47
C THR A 229 18.54 -9.72 -1.41
N ASP A 230 19.49 -10.20 -0.62
CA ASP A 230 19.58 -11.58 -0.16
C ASP A 230 19.41 -11.70 1.37
N GLU A 231 18.87 -10.64 1.98
CA GLU A 231 18.71 -10.39 3.43
C GLU A 231 19.99 -9.92 4.14
N SER A 232 21.17 -10.27 3.62
CA SER A 232 22.46 -9.84 4.18
C SER A 232 23.08 -8.68 3.40
N GLY A 233 22.68 -8.46 2.15
CA GLY A 233 23.15 -7.37 1.32
C GLY A 233 22.04 -6.71 0.50
N ILE A 234 22.39 -5.56 -0.08
CA ILE A 234 21.54 -4.80 -0.98
C ILE A 234 22.33 -4.48 -2.25
N TRP A 235 21.73 -4.74 -3.40
CA TRP A 235 22.27 -4.43 -4.72
C TRP A 235 21.30 -3.59 -5.53
N ILE A 236 21.84 -2.75 -6.40
CA ILE A 236 21.07 -1.90 -7.29
C ILE A 236 21.53 -2.08 -8.74
N ASP A 237 20.54 -2.17 -9.63
CA ASP A 237 20.70 -1.95 -11.06
C ASP A 237 19.96 -0.66 -11.39
N CYS A 238 20.67 0.39 -11.80
CA CYS A 238 20.07 1.67 -12.15
C CYS A 238 20.50 2.07 -13.56
N PHE A 239 19.55 2.04 -14.48
CA PHE A 239 19.78 2.41 -15.88
C PHE A 239 20.18 3.89 -16.02
N TYR A 240 19.60 4.77 -15.20
CA TYR A 240 19.87 6.21 -15.29
C TYR A 240 21.31 6.59 -14.95
N THR A 241 21.94 5.87 -14.03
CA THR A 241 23.33 6.09 -13.61
C THR A 241 24.31 5.11 -14.26
N ASN A 242 23.80 4.21 -15.12
CA ASN A 242 24.57 3.10 -15.71
C ASN A 242 25.28 2.24 -14.63
N GLU A 243 24.65 2.10 -13.48
CA GLU A 243 25.12 1.25 -12.37
C GLU A 243 24.49 -0.13 -12.53
N GLU A 244 25.33 -1.15 -12.65
CA GLU A 244 24.88 -2.53 -12.72
C GLU A 244 25.51 -3.31 -11.57
N ARG A 245 24.68 -4.04 -10.81
CA ARG A 245 25.09 -4.95 -9.72
C ARG A 245 25.85 -4.26 -8.61
N ARG A 246 25.69 -2.94 -8.46
CA ARG A 246 26.40 -2.21 -7.42
C ARG A 246 25.87 -2.65 -6.07
N GLN A 247 26.75 -3.20 -5.24
CA GLN A 247 26.42 -3.51 -3.85
C GLN A 247 26.41 -2.22 -3.05
N LEU A 248 25.25 -1.88 -2.48
CA LEU A 248 25.08 -0.70 -1.63
C LEU A 248 25.42 -1.00 -0.17
N ALA A 249 25.16 -2.24 0.28
CA ALA A 249 25.48 -2.66 1.64
C ALA A 249 25.61 -4.18 1.77
N SER A 250 26.28 -4.60 2.83
CA SER A 250 26.50 -5.99 3.24
C SER A 250 26.40 -6.14 4.76
N GLU A 251 26.37 -7.39 5.22
CA GLU A 251 26.28 -7.76 6.64
C GLU A 251 25.06 -7.14 7.36
N LEU A 252 23.95 -7.06 6.64
CA LEU A 252 22.69 -6.54 7.14
C LEU A 252 21.97 -7.54 8.05
N LYS A 253 21.27 -7.02 9.04
CA LYS A 253 20.37 -7.74 9.93
C LYS A 253 18.92 -7.38 9.62
N ASN A 254 17.99 -8.14 10.19
CA ASN A 254 16.56 -7.81 10.07
C ASN A 254 16.28 -6.40 10.62
N GLY A 255 15.56 -5.59 9.86
CA GLY A 255 15.30 -4.18 10.17
C GLY A 255 16.37 -3.20 9.68
N ASP A 256 17.53 -3.66 9.18
CA ASP A 256 18.60 -2.75 8.73
C ASP A 256 18.25 -1.98 7.45
N PHE A 257 17.25 -2.38 6.67
CA PHE A 257 16.82 -1.63 5.49
C PHE A 257 15.30 -1.59 5.32
N GLU A 258 14.82 -0.56 4.64
CA GLU A 258 13.41 -0.39 4.28
C GLU A 258 13.30 0.37 2.96
N VAL A 259 12.29 0.04 2.15
CA VAL A 259 12.04 0.68 0.86
C VAL A 259 10.64 1.27 0.86
N TRP A 260 10.54 2.57 0.60
CA TRP A 260 9.30 3.30 0.33
C TRP A 260 9.14 3.56 -1.17
N GLN A 261 7.91 3.95 -1.53
CA GLN A 261 7.55 4.39 -2.88
C GLN A 261 7.84 3.31 -3.93
N LYS A 262 7.10 2.20 -3.86
CA LYS A 262 7.29 1.00 -4.69
C LYS A 262 6.51 1.04 -6.01
N ASP A 263 5.90 2.17 -6.34
CA ASP A 263 5.05 2.34 -7.51
C ASP A 263 5.84 2.96 -8.66
N TYR A 264 5.43 2.65 -9.90
CA TYR A 264 6.20 2.92 -11.13
C TYR A 264 6.48 4.41 -11.39
N ASP A 265 5.69 5.31 -10.80
CA ASP A 265 5.71 6.74 -11.11
C ASP A 265 6.44 7.59 -10.06
N THR A 266 7.01 6.99 -9.00
CA THR A 266 7.68 7.74 -7.93
C THR A 266 9.09 7.19 -7.68
N PRO A 267 10.13 8.05 -7.57
CA PRO A 267 11.48 7.60 -7.28
C PRO A 267 11.54 6.80 -5.97
N PHE A 268 12.15 5.63 -5.99
CA PHE A 268 12.30 4.83 -4.77
C PHE A 268 13.09 5.60 -3.70
N LEU A 269 12.77 5.31 -2.44
CA LEU A 269 13.53 5.78 -1.29
C LEU A 269 13.92 4.58 -0.44
N LEU A 270 15.22 4.34 -0.31
CA LEU A 270 15.78 3.15 0.33
C LEU A 270 16.59 3.58 1.55
N ARG A 271 16.08 3.34 2.75
CA ARG A 271 16.89 3.50 3.96
C ARG A 271 17.72 2.24 4.17
N ILE A 272 19.01 2.44 4.43
CA ILE A 272 19.95 1.41 4.87
C ILE A 272 20.65 1.95 6.12
N ARG A 273 20.40 1.30 7.26
CA ARG A 273 20.84 1.74 8.59
C ARG A 273 20.52 3.23 8.78
N ASN A 274 21.54 4.07 8.94
CA ASN A 274 21.46 5.52 9.20
C ASN A 274 21.66 6.37 7.95
N GLU A 275 21.39 5.81 6.77
CA GLU A 275 21.44 6.53 5.50
C GLU A 275 20.21 6.23 4.67
N VAL A 276 19.78 7.22 3.90
CA VAL A 276 18.73 7.09 2.89
C VAL A 276 19.36 7.29 1.52
N CYS A 277 19.17 6.30 0.67
CA CYS A 277 19.59 6.26 -0.72
C CYS A 277 18.39 6.60 -1.62
N PHE A 278 18.60 7.53 -2.55
CA PHE A 278 17.57 8.00 -3.49
C PHE A 278 18.21 8.46 -4.80
N LEU A 279 17.41 8.49 -5.87
CA LEU A 279 17.85 8.96 -7.18
C LEU A 279 17.46 10.43 -7.36
N ALA A 280 18.44 11.30 -7.59
CA ALA A 280 18.21 12.73 -7.76
C ALA A 280 18.75 13.24 -9.11
N HIS A 281 18.05 14.21 -9.69
CA HIS A 281 18.40 14.86 -10.95
C HIS A 281 19.21 16.13 -10.70
N ASN A 282 20.38 16.24 -11.34
CA ASN A 282 21.36 17.30 -11.09
C ASN A 282 21.14 18.60 -11.89
N GLY A 283 19.87 18.90 -12.22
CA GLY A 283 19.48 20.11 -12.96
C GLY A 283 19.54 19.95 -14.50
N PRO A 284 19.11 20.97 -15.25
CA PRO A 284 18.86 20.85 -16.69
C PRO A 284 20.09 20.39 -17.49
N GLY A 285 19.95 19.28 -18.23
CA GLY A 285 21.03 18.70 -19.05
C GLY A 285 22.08 17.91 -18.29
N ARG A 286 21.93 17.75 -16.97
CA ARG A 286 22.72 16.82 -16.16
C ARG A 286 21.83 15.62 -15.82
N GLY A 287 22.36 14.41 -15.94
CA GLY A 287 21.61 13.17 -15.70
C GLY A 287 21.19 12.99 -14.24
N PHE A 288 20.72 11.79 -13.92
CA PHE A 288 20.47 11.39 -12.55
C PHE A 288 21.73 10.89 -11.87
N GLU A 289 21.77 11.00 -10.55
CA GLU A 289 22.79 10.43 -9.69
C GLU A 289 22.17 9.78 -8.46
N LEU A 290 22.82 8.72 -7.99
CA LEU A 290 22.46 8.06 -6.73
C LEU A 290 23.05 8.88 -5.58
N GLN A 291 22.19 9.40 -4.72
CA GLN A 291 22.57 10.23 -3.58
C GLN A 291 22.26 9.53 -2.25
N PHE A 292 23.02 9.92 -1.22
CA PHE A 292 22.91 9.39 0.13
C PHE A 292 22.78 10.54 1.10
N LEU A 293 21.80 10.44 2.00
CA LEU A 293 21.58 11.40 3.07
C LEU A 293 21.63 10.69 4.42
N SER A 294 22.40 11.24 5.36
CA SER A 294 22.46 10.69 6.72
C SER A 294 21.18 11.03 7.49
N VAL A 295 20.67 10.03 8.21
CA VAL A 295 19.45 10.10 9.04
C VAL A 295 19.63 9.30 10.32
N ASP A 296 18.78 9.50 11.32
CA ASP A 296 18.62 8.54 12.40
C ASP A 296 17.72 7.38 11.94
N GLY A 297 18.35 6.27 11.54
CA GLY A 297 17.64 5.14 10.93
C GLY A 297 16.62 4.45 11.83
N ALA A 298 16.77 4.59 13.16
CA ALA A 298 15.88 3.96 14.13
C ALA A 298 14.55 4.72 14.27
N SER A 299 14.57 6.03 14.08
CA SER A 299 13.37 6.89 14.16
C SER A 299 12.89 7.40 12.80
N PHE A 300 13.64 7.17 11.71
CA PHE A 300 13.24 7.58 10.37
C PHE A 300 11.94 6.90 9.93
N HIS A 301 10.93 7.69 9.59
CA HIS A 301 9.63 7.20 9.15
C HIS A 301 8.97 8.18 8.17
N GLN A 302 8.01 7.67 7.39
CA GLN A 302 7.18 8.48 6.52
C GLN A 302 6.04 9.15 7.32
N ILE A 303 5.85 10.45 7.11
CA ILE A 303 4.73 11.19 7.70
C ILE A 303 3.56 11.27 6.72
N MET A 304 3.83 11.70 5.47
CA MET A 304 2.85 11.68 4.38
C MET A 304 3.56 11.49 3.04
N TRP A 305 2.83 11.58 1.93
CA TRP A 305 3.44 11.50 0.61
C TRP A 305 4.53 12.59 0.47
N CYS A 306 5.71 12.20 0.00
CA CYS A 306 6.90 13.04 -0.11
C CYS A 306 7.45 13.68 1.19
N ALA A 307 6.92 13.35 2.39
CA ALA A 307 7.41 13.91 3.66
C ALA A 307 7.84 12.83 4.64
N TYR A 308 9.02 13.00 5.23
CA TYR A 308 9.64 12.05 6.15
C TYR A 308 10.20 12.79 7.36
N ALA A 309 10.41 12.08 8.46
CA ALA A 309 11.09 12.63 9.63
C ALA A 309 11.87 11.54 10.35
N ASP A 310 12.89 11.99 11.08
CA ASP A 310 13.48 11.26 12.18
C ASP A 310 13.43 12.11 13.46
N LYS A 311 14.11 11.66 14.52
CA LYS A 311 14.14 12.38 15.80
C LYS A 311 14.80 13.76 15.75
N ASP A 312 15.63 14.02 14.73
CA ASP A 312 16.45 15.23 14.61
C ASP A 312 15.93 16.18 13.51
N HIS A 313 15.36 15.64 12.43
CA HIS A 313 15.09 16.38 11.21
C HIS A 313 13.78 16.00 10.52
N PHE A 314 13.20 16.98 9.82
CA PHE A 314 12.12 16.78 8.87
C PHE A 314 12.67 16.90 7.43
N TYR A 315 12.19 16.02 6.55
CA TYR A 315 12.68 15.85 5.20
C TYR A 315 11.54 15.94 4.19
N MET A 316 11.83 16.57 3.04
CA MET A 316 10.91 16.62 1.90
C MET A 316 11.57 16.04 0.66
N LEU A 317 10.86 15.14 0.00
CA LEU A 317 11.19 14.64 -1.32
C LEU A 317 10.62 15.59 -2.37
N ASN A 318 11.47 16.13 -3.22
CA ASN A 318 11.06 16.98 -4.32
C ASN A 318 10.65 16.12 -5.52
N GLY A 319 9.35 16.10 -5.84
CA GLY A 319 8.83 15.31 -6.96
C GLY A 319 9.35 15.73 -8.35
N GLY A 320 9.89 16.95 -8.50
CA GLY A 320 10.43 17.44 -9.76
C GLY A 320 11.81 16.90 -10.10
N ASN A 321 12.68 16.71 -9.10
CA ASN A 321 14.05 16.25 -9.31
C ASN A 321 14.43 15.01 -8.48
N GLY A 322 13.54 14.44 -7.68
CA GLY A 322 13.79 13.26 -6.84
C GLY A 322 14.72 13.50 -5.65
N SER A 323 15.15 14.74 -5.39
CA SER A 323 16.03 15.03 -4.26
C SER A 323 15.29 14.98 -2.92
N LEU A 324 15.89 14.34 -1.92
CA LEU A 324 15.45 14.39 -0.54
C LEU A 324 16.28 15.45 0.21
N THR A 325 15.61 16.45 0.76
CA THR A 325 16.28 17.57 1.46
C THR A 325 15.76 17.73 2.88
N ILE A 326 16.63 18.20 3.77
CA ILE A 326 16.24 18.65 5.11
C ILE A 326 15.53 19.99 4.96
N VAL A 327 14.34 20.12 5.54
CA VAL A 327 13.67 21.42 5.65
C VAL A 327 14.05 22.01 7.01
N PRO A 328 14.80 23.12 7.04
CA PRO A 328 15.25 23.71 8.29
C PRO A 328 14.07 24.24 9.11
N GLU A 329 14.27 24.38 10.42
CA GLU A 329 13.34 25.06 11.35
C GLU A 329 12.00 24.35 11.59
N ILE A 330 11.77 23.17 11.03
CA ILE A 330 10.63 22.32 11.36
C ILE A 330 11.03 21.35 12.47
N ASP A 331 10.35 21.43 13.61
CA ASP A 331 10.43 20.40 14.65
C ASP A 331 9.62 19.18 14.20
N PRO A 332 10.28 18.03 13.91
CA PRO A 332 9.61 16.84 13.38
C PRO A 332 8.52 16.30 14.33
N THR A 333 8.62 16.56 15.63
CA THR A 333 7.64 16.08 16.62
C THR A 333 6.31 16.86 16.60
N THR A 334 6.30 18.02 15.93
CA THR A 334 5.12 18.89 15.83
C THR A 334 4.38 18.75 14.50
N VAL A 335 4.89 17.91 13.60
CA VAL A 335 4.34 17.77 12.25
C VAL A 335 3.06 16.95 12.29
N ARG A 336 1.99 17.51 11.71
CA ARG A 336 0.69 16.85 11.56
C ARG A 336 0.17 17.03 10.13
N PRO A 337 -0.10 15.95 9.38
CA PRO A 337 -0.73 16.04 8.07
C PRO A 337 -2.08 16.75 8.14
N PHE A 338 -2.41 17.56 7.12
CA PHE A 338 -3.73 18.12 6.94
C PHE A 338 -4.46 17.44 5.78
N ASP A 339 -3.86 17.51 4.58
CA ASP A 339 -4.33 16.84 3.39
C ASP A 339 -3.16 16.54 2.42
N ASN A 340 -3.44 16.35 1.14
CA ASN A 340 -2.42 16.03 0.14
C ASN A 340 -1.48 17.19 -0.20
N LEU A 341 -1.87 18.45 0.09
CA LEU A 341 -1.11 19.65 -0.25
C LEU A 341 -0.47 20.29 0.97
N PHE A 342 -1.13 20.21 2.12
CA PHE A 342 -0.73 20.94 3.33
C PHE A 342 -0.49 20.03 4.52
N PHE A 343 0.40 20.52 5.38
CA PHE A 343 0.62 20.00 6.71
C PHE A 343 0.91 21.13 7.68
N PHE A 344 0.80 20.85 8.97
CA PHE A 344 1.17 21.81 9.99
C PHE A 344 2.48 21.40 10.66
N ALA A 345 3.27 22.38 11.04
CA ALA A 345 4.41 22.23 11.95
C ALA A 345 4.21 23.23 13.09
N GLY A 346 3.76 22.73 14.24
CA GLY A 346 3.28 23.57 15.34
C GLY A 346 2.09 24.44 14.91
N ASN A 347 2.25 25.76 15.02
CA ASN A 347 1.22 26.76 14.69
C ASN A 347 1.40 27.38 13.29
N LEU A 348 2.17 26.72 12.42
CA LEU A 348 2.43 27.17 11.05
C LEU A 348 1.86 26.16 10.05
N VAL A 349 1.50 26.64 8.86
CA VAL A 349 0.98 25.84 7.75
C VAL A 349 2.04 25.79 6.66
N TYR A 350 2.36 24.60 6.15
CA TYR A 350 3.36 24.37 5.12
C TYR A 350 2.77 23.60 3.94
N SER A 351 3.28 23.86 2.74
CA SER A 351 3.05 23.05 1.54
C SER A 351 4.36 22.74 0.86
N CYS A 352 4.61 21.46 0.54
CA CYS A 352 5.85 21.02 -0.11
C CYS A 352 7.16 21.52 0.57
N GLY A 353 7.14 21.73 1.89
CA GLY A 353 8.27 22.24 2.67
C GLY A 353 8.39 23.77 2.71
N GLU A 354 7.51 24.50 2.01
CA GLU A 354 7.47 25.96 2.04
C GLU A 354 6.38 26.45 2.99
N LEU A 355 6.70 27.47 3.79
CA LEU A 355 5.75 28.10 4.70
C LEU A 355 4.67 28.81 3.89
N LEU A 356 3.40 28.53 4.17
CA LEU A 356 2.28 29.30 3.63
C LEU A 356 2.20 30.64 4.39
N PRO A 357 2.55 31.77 3.76
CA PRO A 357 2.65 33.04 4.48
C PRO A 357 1.29 33.47 5.03
N GLU A 358 1.31 34.07 6.22
CA GLU A 358 0.14 34.69 6.89
C GLU A 358 -0.98 33.73 7.31
N ALA A 359 -0.81 32.44 7.08
CA ALA A 359 -1.81 31.43 7.45
C ALA A 359 -1.92 31.23 8.96
N ASP A 360 -3.14 31.30 9.47
CA ASP A 360 -3.48 30.94 10.85
C ASP A 360 -3.84 29.45 10.95
N ALA A 361 -2.87 28.66 11.43
CA ALA A 361 -3.00 27.21 11.57
C ALA A 361 -4.17 26.74 12.46
N ASP A 362 -4.64 27.58 13.40
CA ASP A 362 -5.73 27.21 14.32
C ASP A 362 -7.10 27.25 13.64
N THR A 363 -7.23 28.05 12.57
CA THR A 363 -8.50 28.26 11.85
C THR A 363 -8.46 27.81 10.39
N PHE A 364 -7.31 27.26 9.97
CA PHE A 364 -7.08 26.76 8.62
C PHE A 364 -8.01 25.57 8.30
N ARG A 365 -8.70 25.65 7.18
CA ARG A 365 -9.67 24.66 6.71
C ARG A 365 -9.67 24.57 5.19
N SER A 366 -9.98 23.39 4.66
CA SER A 366 -10.25 23.23 3.23
C SER A 366 -11.66 23.74 2.91
N LEU A 367 -11.78 24.41 1.77
CA LEU A 367 -13.05 24.82 1.19
C LEU A 367 -13.47 23.91 0.04
N GLY A 368 -12.63 22.98 -0.42
CA GLY A 368 -12.86 22.14 -1.61
C GLY A 368 -12.17 22.70 -2.86
N SER A 369 -11.97 21.85 -3.87
CA SER A 369 -11.29 22.17 -5.14
C SER A 369 -9.98 22.94 -4.99
N ASP A 370 -9.13 22.48 -4.07
CA ASP A 370 -7.84 23.10 -3.75
C ASP A 370 -7.95 24.55 -3.23
N TYR A 371 -9.14 24.98 -2.77
CA TYR A 371 -9.30 26.21 -1.99
C TYR A 371 -9.19 25.93 -0.49
N TYR A 372 -8.62 26.91 0.21
CA TYR A 372 -8.36 26.87 1.64
C TYR A 372 -8.67 28.22 2.26
N ALA A 373 -9.01 28.24 3.53
CA ALA A 373 -9.23 29.49 4.24
C ALA A 373 -8.80 29.38 5.69
N ASP A 374 -8.43 30.51 6.27
CA ASP A 374 -8.35 30.69 7.71
C ASP A 374 -9.44 31.68 8.16
N LYS A 375 -9.26 32.37 9.29
CA LYS A 375 -10.21 33.39 9.76
C LYS A 375 -10.15 34.73 9.00
N ARG A 376 -9.15 34.96 8.15
CA ARG A 376 -8.83 36.24 7.49
C ARG A 376 -8.57 36.15 6.00
N HIS A 377 -8.14 34.99 5.53
CA HIS A 377 -7.57 34.80 4.21
C HIS A 377 -8.18 33.57 3.53
N VAL A 378 -8.17 33.61 2.20
CA VAL A 378 -8.52 32.50 1.32
C VAL A 378 -7.34 32.26 0.39
N TRP A 379 -7.01 31.00 0.13
CA TRP A 379 -5.99 30.59 -0.84
C TRP A 379 -6.59 29.64 -1.87
N HIS A 380 -6.04 29.65 -3.07
CA HIS A 380 -6.19 28.59 -4.06
C HIS A 380 -4.81 27.97 -4.28
N TYR A 381 -4.67 26.68 -4.00
CA TYR A 381 -3.38 26.06 -3.70
C TYR A 381 -2.63 26.88 -2.64
N THR A 382 -1.41 27.33 -2.94
CA THR A 382 -0.59 28.19 -2.08
C THR A 382 -0.74 29.69 -2.37
N THR A 383 -1.61 30.07 -3.32
CA THR A 383 -1.75 31.46 -3.77
C THR A 383 -2.86 32.19 -3.00
N LEU A 384 -2.50 33.25 -2.28
CA LEU A 384 -3.44 34.11 -1.56
C LEU A 384 -4.44 34.77 -2.52
N LYS A 385 -5.73 34.68 -2.19
CA LYS A 385 -6.84 35.32 -2.91
C LYS A 385 -7.40 36.47 -2.10
N SER A 386 -6.94 37.68 -2.45
CA SER A 386 -7.35 38.91 -1.78
C SER A 386 -8.81 39.28 -2.09
N GLY A 387 -9.50 39.84 -1.09
CA GLY A 387 -10.84 40.42 -1.27
C GLY A 387 -12.00 39.44 -1.13
N ILE A 388 -11.71 38.16 -0.88
CA ILE A 388 -12.71 37.14 -0.57
C ILE A 388 -12.90 37.09 0.95
N ASP A 389 -14.15 37.17 1.42
CA ASP A 389 -14.48 36.99 2.84
C ASP A 389 -14.54 35.50 3.21
N PRO A 390 -13.56 34.97 3.97
CA PRO A 390 -13.51 33.55 4.32
C PRO A 390 -14.68 33.11 5.22
N ALA A 391 -15.28 34.02 5.98
CA ALA A 391 -16.34 33.67 6.93
C ALA A 391 -17.68 33.35 6.23
N THR A 392 -17.87 33.86 5.02
CA THR A 392 -19.12 33.78 4.27
C THR A 392 -18.97 33.10 2.91
N PHE A 393 -17.78 32.57 2.62
CA PHE A 393 -17.49 31.82 1.40
C PHE A 393 -18.45 30.63 1.24
N GLU A 394 -19.05 30.52 0.06
CA GLU A 394 -19.97 29.45 -0.31
C GLU A 394 -19.76 29.06 -1.78
N TRP A 395 -19.53 27.77 -2.05
CA TRP A 395 -19.59 27.23 -3.41
C TRP A 395 -21.03 27.20 -3.90
N LEU A 396 -21.28 27.85 -5.03
CA LEU A 396 -22.55 27.75 -5.75
C LEU A 396 -22.50 26.61 -6.77
N ASP A 397 -21.36 26.48 -7.48
CA ASP A 397 -21.04 25.33 -8.33
C ASP A 397 -19.51 25.14 -8.34
N GLU A 398 -19.06 24.12 -7.60
CA GLU A 398 -17.63 23.83 -7.42
C GLU A 398 -16.96 23.39 -8.74
N TYR A 399 -17.66 22.67 -9.61
CA TYR A 399 -17.12 22.18 -10.89
C TYR A 399 -16.64 23.29 -11.82
N ASN A 400 -17.38 24.41 -11.89
CA ASN A 400 -16.99 25.58 -12.69
C ASN A 400 -16.25 26.65 -11.87
N GLY A 401 -16.07 26.43 -10.56
CA GLY A 401 -15.47 27.40 -9.65
C GLY A 401 -16.36 28.62 -9.38
N LEU A 402 -17.69 28.51 -9.49
CA LEU A 402 -18.64 29.57 -9.14
C LEU A 402 -18.88 29.58 -7.62
N ALA A 403 -18.57 30.70 -6.97
CA ALA A 403 -18.75 30.90 -5.55
C ALA A 403 -19.27 32.30 -5.25
N LYS A 404 -19.63 32.51 -3.99
CA LYS A 404 -19.91 33.83 -3.44
C LYS A 404 -19.30 33.99 -2.06
N ASP A 405 -19.19 35.24 -1.65
CA ASP A 405 -19.03 35.63 -0.25
C ASP A 405 -20.12 36.67 0.11
N ALA A 406 -19.99 37.37 1.24
CA ALA A 406 -20.94 38.38 1.67
C ALA A 406 -21.11 39.56 0.70
N ASN A 407 -20.11 39.84 -0.14
CA ASN A 407 -19.99 41.07 -0.91
C ASN A 407 -19.92 40.82 -2.43
N HIS A 408 -19.55 39.62 -2.87
CA HIS A 408 -19.27 39.33 -4.27
C HIS A 408 -19.79 37.95 -4.68
N VAL A 409 -20.19 37.83 -5.94
CA VAL A 409 -20.26 36.56 -6.67
C VAL A 409 -19.05 36.53 -7.60
N PHE A 410 -18.35 35.40 -7.66
CA PHE A 410 -17.15 35.26 -8.47
C PHE A 410 -17.03 33.86 -9.04
N MET A 411 -16.28 33.75 -10.14
CA MET A 411 -15.94 32.47 -10.75
C MET A 411 -14.44 32.44 -11.00
N ASN A 412 -13.77 31.49 -10.34
CA ASN A 412 -12.31 31.44 -10.29
C ASN A 412 -11.72 32.76 -9.76
N GLU A 413 -11.19 33.60 -10.64
CA GLU A 413 -10.55 34.89 -10.31
C GLU A 413 -11.35 36.10 -10.80
N THR A 414 -12.55 35.88 -11.36
CA THR A 414 -13.37 36.95 -11.97
C THR A 414 -14.56 37.27 -11.08
N ASN A 415 -14.64 38.52 -10.64
CA ASN A 415 -15.80 39.06 -9.91
C ASN A 415 -16.91 39.48 -10.87
N PHE A 416 -18.16 39.10 -10.56
CA PHE A 416 -19.35 39.56 -11.26
C PHE A 416 -19.97 40.73 -10.51
N LEU A 417 -19.50 41.94 -10.79
CA LEU A 417 -19.93 43.16 -10.09
C LEU A 417 -21.42 43.50 -10.27
N GLU A 418 -22.02 43.02 -11.36
CA GLU A 418 -23.44 43.22 -11.68
C GLU A 418 -24.35 42.19 -10.98
N ALA A 419 -23.79 41.10 -10.48
CA ALA A 419 -24.56 40.05 -9.84
C ALA A 419 -25.06 40.48 -8.46
N ASP A 420 -26.32 40.19 -8.17
CA ASP A 420 -26.89 40.40 -6.84
C ASP A 420 -26.58 39.21 -5.92
N VAL A 421 -25.63 39.41 -5.01
CA VAL A 421 -25.10 38.40 -4.08
C VAL A 421 -26.17 37.75 -3.21
N GLN A 422 -27.21 38.51 -2.83
CA GLN A 422 -28.25 38.03 -1.91
C GLN A 422 -29.25 37.08 -2.58
N THR A 423 -29.39 37.17 -3.89
CA THR A 423 -30.41 36.44 -4.66
C THR A 423 -29.84 35.45 -5.66
N VAL A 424 -28.51 35.31 -5.70
CA VAL A 424 -27.82 34.39 -6.60
C VAL A 424 -28.22 32.92 -6.33
N THR A 425 -28.55 32.20 -7.40
CA THR A 425 -28.93 30.78 -7.36
C THR A 425 -28.45 30.06 -8.62
N VAL A 426 -28.05 28.80 -8.47
CA VAL A 426 -27.74 27.92 -9.61
C VAL A 426 -29.02 27.29 -10.14
N VAL A 427 -29.26 27.43 -11.45
CA VAL A 427 -30.39 26.82 -12.15
C VAL A 427 -30.02 25.44 -12.67
N ALA A 428 -28.83 25.31 -13.27
CA ALA A 428 -28.21 24.06 -13.66
C ALA A 428 -26.70 24.14 -13.43
N GLY A 429 -26.12 23.14 -12.77
CA GLY A 429 -24.69 23.06 -12.48
C GLY A 429 -23.90 22.20 -13.47
N GLY A 430 -22.59 22.07 -13.24
CA GLY A 430 -21.69 21.24 -14.04
C GLY A 430 -21.42 21.80 -15.44
N LEU A 431 -21.25 20.93 -16.45
CA LEU A 431 -20.82 21.30 -17.81
C LEU A 431 -21.62 22.44 -18.47
N PHE A 432 -22.90 22.59 -18.11
CA PHE A 432 -23.86 23.53 -18.69
C PHE A 432 -24.33 24.57 -17.66
N LEU A 433 -23.38 25.13 -16.89
CA LEU A 433 -23.66 26.06 -15.81
C LEU A 433 -24.57 27.22 -16.26
N LEU A 434 -25.77 27.22 -15.70
CA LEU A 434 -26.75 28.30 -15.81
C LEU A 434 -27.09 28.75 -14.39
N TRP A 435 -26.92 30.03 -14.12
CA TRP A 435 -27.18 30.62 -12.82
C TRP A 435 -27.85 31.97 -13.00
N ARG A 436 -28.43 32.50 -11.94
CA ARG A 436 -29.19 33.73 -11.99
C ARG A 436 -29.14 34.47 -10.68
N ASP A 437 -29.50 35.73 -10.75
CA ASP A 437 -29.86 36.54 -9.60
C ASP A 437 -31.22 37.22 -9.88
N LYS A 438 -31.61 38.21 -9.06
CA LYS A 438 -32.88 38.93 -9.25
C LYS A 438 -32.88 39.86 -10.47
N ASN A 439 -31.72 40.27 -10.97
CA ASN A 439 -31.53 41.25 -12.04
C ASN A 439 -31.03 40.62 -13.34
N HIS A 440 -30.34 39.47 -13.28
CA HIS A 440 -29.65 38.88 -14.43
C HIS A 440 -29.75 37.35 -14.47
N ILE A 441 -29.58 36.79 -15.68
CA ILE A 441 -29.41 35.35 -15.94
C ILE A 441 -28.08 35.18 -16.67
N TRP A 442 -27.32 34.17 -16.29
CA TRP A 442 -25.94 33.95 -16.73
C TRP A 442 -25.75 32.53 -17.21
N TYR A 443 -25.07 32.36 -18.34
CA TYR A 443 -24.52 31.10 -18.79
C TYR A 443 -23.00 31.13 -18.61
N LYS A 444 -22.47 30.32 -17.70
CA LYS A 444 -21.06 30.38 -17.26
C LYS A 444 -20.66 31.80 -16.85
N ASP A 445 -19.68 32.39 -17.53
CA ASP A 445 -19.16 33.73 -17.29
C ASP A 445 -19.86 34.81 -18.13
N LYS A 446 -20.93 34.48 -18.87
CA LYS A 446 -21.62 35.39 -19.79
C LYS A 446 -23.03 35.71 -19.33
N MET A 447 -23.35 37.00 -19.26
CA MET A 447 -24.71 37.47 -19.07
C MET A 447 -25.55 37.21 -20.33
N LEU A 448 -26.79 36.77 -20.15
CA LEU A 448 -27.78 36.64 -21.23
C LEU A 448 -28.42 38.02 -21.48
N GLU A 449 -27.78 38.84 -22.31
CA GLU A 449 -28.27 40.18 -22.64
C GLU A 449 -29.68 40.16 -23.25
N GLY A 450 -30.65 40.79 -22.60
CA GLY A 450 -32.05 40.84 -23.07
C GLY A 450 -32.93 39.68 -22.59
N ALA A 451 -32.41 38.79 -21.76
CA ALA A 451 -33.21 37.74 -21.13
C ALA A 451 -34.35 38.32 -20.27
N ASP A 452 -35.55 37.75 -20.36
CA ASP A 452 -36.70 38.18 -19.55
C ASP A 452 -36.58 37.67 -18.10
N VAL A 453 -35.90 38.44 -17.25
CA VAL A 453 -35.67 38.11 -15.83
C VAL A 453 -36.96 38.07 -15.00
N SER A 454 -38.06 38.66 -15.50
CA SER A 454 -39.38 38.57 -14.84
C SER A 454 -39.94 37.14 -14.88
N LYS A 455 -39.54 36.35 -15.89
CA LYS A 455 -39.88 34.93 -16.03
C LYS A 455 -38.97 34.15 -15.10
N ASN A 456 -39.35 34.13 -13.83
CA ASN A 456 -38.56 33.72 -12.67
C ASN A 456 -37.96 32.28 -12.66
N LYS A 457 -37.99 31.53 -13.76
CA LYS A 457 -37.41 30.19 -13.81
C LYS A 457 -36.96 29.81 -15.23
N PRO A 458 -35.67 29.98 -15.56
CA PRO A 458 -35.11 29.40 -16.78
C PRO A 458 -35.30 27.88 -16.76
N TYR A 459 -35.66 27.30 -17.91
CA TYR A 459 -35.85 25.87 -18.10
C TYR A 459 -34.72 25.32 -18.99
N PRO A 460 -33.61 24.84 -18.42
CA PRO A 460 -32.55 24.20 -19.19
C PRO A 460 -32.98 22.78 -19.58
N TRP A 461 -32.75 22.42 -20.84
CA TRP A 461 -32.90 21.04 -21.27
C TRP A 461 -31.73 20.20 -20.78
N ARG A 462 -32.02 19.06 -20.15
CA ARG A 462 -30.97 18.21 -19.57
C ARG A 462 -30.05 17.66 -20.65
N GLY A 463 -28.75 17.75 -20.40
CA GLY A 463 -27.72 17.21 -21.28
C GLY A 463 -27.42 18.08 -22.50
N THR A 464 -27.98 19.29 -22.58
CA THR A 464 -27.76 20.20 -23.70
C THR A 464 -27.49 21.62 -23.21
N MET A 465 -27.15 22.50 -24.16
CA MET A 465 -26.91 23.93 -23.90
C MET A 465 -28.16 24.77 -24.17
N TYR A 466 -29.30 24.14 -24.49
CA TYR A 466 -30.55 24.85 -24.71
C TYR A 466 -31.21 25.24 -23.39
N CYS A 467 -31.80 26.43 -23.35
CA CYS A 467 -32.63 26.89 -22.24
C CYS A 467 -33.79 27.75 -22.73
N GLN A 468 -34.97 27.56 -22.13
CA GLN A 468 -36.13 28.41 -22.37
C GLN A 468 -36.30 29.40 -21.22
N ILE A 469 -36.54 30.67 -21.56
CA ILE A 469 -36.82 31.76 -20.63
C ILE A 469 -38.07 32.49 -21.14
N GLY A 470 -39.24 32.12 -20.60
CA GLY A 470 -40.51 32.57 -21.16
C GLY A 470 -40.68 32.11 -22.61
N ASP A 471 -40.86 33.07 -23.52
CA ASP A 471 -41.00 32.81 -24.96
C ASP A 471 -39.67 32.89 -25.72
N GLN A 472 -38.56 33.09 -25.00
CA GLN A 472 -37.22 33.14 -25.58
C GLN A 472 -36.52 31.79 -25.48
N ILE A 473 -35.97 31.31 -26.59
CA ILE A 473 -35.11 30.13 -26.61
C ILE A 473 -33.66 30.58 -26.74
N TRP A 474 -32.79 29.96 -25.94
CA TRP A 474 -31.38 30.24 -25.88
C TRP A 474 -30.57 28.96 -26.13
N PHE A 475 -29.43 29.09 -26.81
CA PHE A 475 -28.36 28.10 -26.84
C PHE A 475 -27.12 28.75 -26.24
N ALA A 476 -26.66 28.23 -25.10
CA ALA A 476 -25.59 28.86 -24.32
C ALA A 476 -25.94 30.33 -24.00
N GLN A 477 -25.08 31.27 -24.41
CA GLN A 477 -25.29 32.70 -24.27
C GLN A 477 -26.04 33.38 -25.42
N LYS A 478 -26.51 32.63 -26.42
CA LYS A 478 -27.14 33.17 -27.64
C LYS A 478 -28.63 32.92 -27.67
N GLN A 479 -29.41 33.98 -27.86
CA GLN A 479 -30.85 33.85 -28.12
C GLN A 479 -31.06 33.39 -29.58
N LEU A 480 -32.00 32.46 -29.78
CA LEU A 480 -32.40 31.97 -31.09
C LEU A 480 -33.52 32.88 -31.65
N ASP A 481 -33.16 33.72 -32.62
CA ASP A 481 -34.09 34.65 -33.25
C ASP A 481 -35.17 33.91 -34.07
N GLY A 482 -36.43 34.13 -33.71
CA GLY A 482 -37.58 33.52 -34.40
C GLY A 482 -37.84 32.05 -34.05
N ALA A 483 -37.18 31.50 -33.02
CA ALA A 483 -37.54 30.22 -32.45
C ALA A 483 -38.95 30.26 -31.85
N ASP A 484 -39.75 29.21 -32.10
CA ASP A 484 -41.09 29.10 -31.58
C ASP A 484 -41.11 28.30 -30.27
N ALA A 485 -41.09 29.00 -29.13
CA ALA A 485 -40.96 28.38 -27.82
C ALA A 485 -42.08 27.36 -27.48
N GLU A 486 -43.27 27.49 -28.06
CA GLU A 486 -44.39 26.56 -27.85
C GLU A 486 -44.16 25.20 -28.53
N SER A 487 -43.50 25.18 -29.69
CA SER A 487 -43.21 23.95 -30.45
C SER A 487 -41.74 23.50 -30.37
N PHE A 488 -40.90 24.22 -29.64
CA PHE A 488 -39.46 23.93 -29.55
C PHE A 488 -39.18 22.60 -28.83
N PHE A 489 -38.45 21.72 -29.51
CA PHE A 489 -38.12 20.39 -29.02
C PHE A 489 -36.66 20.06 -29.30
N VAL A 490 -35.92 19.68 -28.27
CA VAL A 490 -34.49 19.31 -28.37
C VAL A 490 -34.37 17.85 -28.80
N THR A 491 -33.76 17.61 -29.97
CA THR A 491 -33.63 16.29 -30.60
C THR A 491 -32.26 15.64 -30.40
N GLY A 492 -31.24 16.43 -30.06
CA GLY A 492 -29.88 15.97 -29.80
C GLY A 492 -29.11 16.92 -28.88
N TRP A 493 -27.81 16.67 -28.69
CA TRP A 493 -26.96 17.52 -27.85
C TRP A 493 -27.00 18.98 -28.31
N GLU A 494 -26.84 19.18 -29.62
CA GLU A 494 -26.77 20.49 -30.27
C GLU A 494 -27.87 20.67 -31.32
N GLU A 495 -28.89 19.82 -31.29
CA GLU A 495 -29.93 19.75 -32.30
C GLU A 495 -31.29 19.95 -31.65
N ALA A 496 -32.13 20.74 -32.30
CA ALA A 496 -33.50 20.98 -31.90
C ALA A 496 -34.37 21.25 -33.13
N GLU A 497 -35.69 21.24 -32.95
CA GLU A 497 -36.66 21.52 -34.00
C GLU A 497 -37.80 22.35 -33.41
N ASP A 498 -38.41 23.20 -34.24
CA ASP A 498 -39.68 23.86 -33.96
C ASP A 498 -40.61 23.73 -35.19
N LYS A 499 -41.83 24.28 -35.12
CA LYS A 499 -42.79 24.19 -36.22
C LYS A 499 -42.35 24.87 -37.53
N TYR A 500 -41.29 25.68 -37.49
CA TYR A 500 -40.75 26.41 -38.65
C TYR A 500 -39.48 25.77 -39.22
N GLY A 501 -38.84 24.83 -38.53
CA GLY A 501 -37.69 24.09 -39.05
C GLY A 501 -36.76 23.53 -37.98
N ALA A 502 -35.65 22.97 -38.42
CA ALA A 502 -34.60 22.44 -37.56
C ALA A 502 -33.58 23.51 -37.17
N TRP A 503 -32.95 23.30 -36.02
CA TRP A 503 -31.91 24.12 -35.43
C TRP A 503 -30.68 23.26 -35.16
N TYR A 504 -29.51 23.81 -35.47
CA TYR A 504 -28.23 23.31 -34.99
C TYR A 504 -27.54 24.44 -34.22
N ARG A 505 -27.36 24.24 -32.92
CA ARG A 505 -26.91 25.25 -31.96
C ARG A 505 -27.82 26.49 -31.99
N ASP A 506 -27.27 27.65 -32.30
CA ASP A 506 -27.96 28.94 -32.44
C ASP A 506 -28.40 29.25 -33.87
N THR A 507 -28.25 28.32 -34.83
CA THR A 507 -28.53 28.54 -36.25
C THR A 507 -29.72 27.70 -36.75
N ARG A 508 -30.64 28.31 -37.50
CA ARG A 508 -31.73 27.61 -38.20
C ARG A 508 -31.24 27.05 -39.54
N LEU A 509 -31.60 25.80 -39.84
CA LEU A 509 -31.18 25.04 -41.03
C LEU A 509 -32.07 25.25 -42.26
#